data_AF-A0AA88I9D6-F1
#
_entry.id   AF-A0AA88I9D6-F1
#
_cell.length_a   1.000
_cell.length_b   1.000
_cell.length_c   1.000
_cell.angle_alpha   90.00
_cell.angle_beta   90.00
_cell.angle_gamma   90.00
#
_symmetry.space_group_name_H-M   'P 1'
#
loop_
_entity.id
_entity.type
_entity.pdbx_description
1 polymer ?
#
loop_
_entity_poly.entity_id
_entity_poly.type
_entity_poly.pdbx_seq_one_letter_code
_entity_poly.pdbx_strand_id
1 'polypeptide(L)'
;MVAWCGDGDYTVPVVNCQQREYDAQARVEMKFDEYLAYWNKKTEKSCSEQDNDCLYLKDWHLQRESHDSFYEVPHYFRSDWLNEFLDEKNMDDYRFTYMGPKGSWTPFHADVFGSYSWSANVCGRKLWFLVPRGDEELLRDSKRQLPYDLRNCSKNLAKVWIEVIQEEGEVIFVPSGWYHQVINLEDTISINHNWFNGANIHHVITKLLEGHNMVCQELHDCRPTNNLDQLEWRNQCELVLKCHHGMNLKGFRDLLITIGEKRLDSKKTSFLIHFDLKKIEECLFKLIESKEISEIVEIKKIEVFLKRIDDAIQM
;
A
#
# COMPACT_ATOMS: atom_id res chain seq x y z
N MET A 1 0.17 -21.49 -20.71
CA MET A 1 1.27 -21.92 -19.83
C MET A 1 2.37 -20.89 -19.93
N VAL A 2 2.56 -20.08 -18.89
CA VAL A 2 3.79 -19.30 -18.71
C VAL A 2 4.74 -20.23 -17.96
N ALA A 3 5.78 -20.73 -18.63
CA ALA A 3 6.80 -21.55 -17.98
C ALA A 3 7.69 -20.63 -17.13
N TRP A 4 7.74 -20.88 -15.82
CA TRP A 4 8.68 -20.19 -14.93
C TRP A 4 10.05 -20.84 -15.05
N CYS A 5 11.08 -20.03 -15.31
CA CYS A 5 12.48 -20.46 -15.49
C CYS A 5 13.40 -19.85 -14.41
N GLY A 6 12.88 -19.48 -13.24
CA GLY A 6 13.69 -18.92 -12.16
C GLY A 6 14.46 -20.02 -11.41
N ASP A 7 15.73 -19.79 -11.11
CA ASP A 7 16.59 -20.75 -10.40
C ASP A 7 16.57 -20.58 -8.86
N GLY A 8 15.43 -20.20 -8.26
CA GLY A 8 15.36 -19.83 -6.82
C GLY A 8 14.40 -20.66 -5.97
N ASP A 9 14.86 -21.10 -4.79
CA ASP A 9 14.03 -21.70 -3.73
C ASP A 9 13.27 -20.61 -2.95
N TYR A 10 12.23 -20.05 -3.57
CA TYR A 10 11.44 -18.96 -2.98
C TYR A 10 10.40 -19.49 -1.97
N THR A 11 10.25 -18.75 -0.86
CA THR A 11 9.13 -18.90 0.07
C THR A 11 8.16 -17.76 -0.20
N VAL A 12 6.92 -18.09 -0.53
CA VAL A 12 5.96 -17.12 -1.08
C VAL A 12 4.75 -16.92 -0.17
N PRO A 13 4.23 -15.69 -0.07
CA PRO A 13 3.01 -15.39 0.67
C PRO A 13 1.78 -15.85 -0.11
N VAL A 14 0.94 -16.66 0.54
CA VAL A 14 -0.27 -17.23 -0.04
C VAL A 14 -1.44 -17.02 0.91
N VAL A 15 -2.59 -16.61 0.38
CA VAL A 15 -3.83 -16.49 1.13
C VAL A 15 -4.82 -17.58 0.76
N ASN A 16 -5.58 -18.09 1.72
CA ASN A 16 -6.74 -18.94 1.44
C ASN A 16 -7.99 -18.08 1.27
N CYS A 17 -8.50 -17.99 0.04
CA CYS A 17 -9.66 -17.16 -0.30
C CYS A 17 -10.98 -17.61 0.36
N GLN A 18 -11.03 -18.80 0.94
CA GLN A 18 -12.22 -19.34 1.62
C GLN A 18 -12.13 -19.26 3.16
N GLN A 19 -10.93 -19.04 3.71
CA GLN A 19 -10.71 -18.92 5.14
C GLN A 19 -10.47 -17.47 5.52
N ARG A 20 -11.27 -16.98 6.47
CA ARG A 20 -11.17 -15.63 6.99
C ARG A 20 -10.56 -15.65 8.39
N GLU A 21 -9.55 -14.83 8.60
CA GLU A 21 -8.95 -14.56 9.91
C GLU A 21 -9.15 -13.07 10.22
N TYR A 22 -9.99 -12.78 11.20
CA TYR A 22 -10.42 -11.42 11.54
C TYR A 22 -11.08 -10.70 10.36
N ASP A 23 -10.45 -9.68 9.78
CA ASP A 23 -10.88 -8.88 8.63
C ASP A 23 -10.07 -9.16 7.36
N ALA A 24 -9.20 -10.17 7.39
CA ALA A 24 -8.35 -10.57 6.26
C ALA A 24 -8.55 -12.04 5.87
N GLN A 25 -8.02 -12.41 4.71
CA GLN A 25 -7.89 -13.81 4.32
C GLN A 25 -6.75 -14.46 5.11
N ALA A 26 -6.93 -15.71 5.52
CA ALA A 26 -5.90 -16.47 6.24
C ALA A 26 -4.62 -16.55 5.40
N ARG A 27 -3.48 -16.21 6.01
CA ARG A 27 -2.17 -16.16 5.34
C ARG A 27 -1.33 -17.37 5.73
N VAL A 28 -0.65 -17.96 4.75
CA VAL A 28 0.36 -19.00 4.92
C VAL A 28 1.57 -18.68 4.06
N GLU A 29 2.74 -19.11 4.50
CA GLU A 29 3.94 -19.15 3.68
C GLU A 29 4.13 -20.59 3.18
N MET A 30 4.53 -20.75 1.93
CA MET A 30 4.87 -22.05 1.36
C MET A 30 5.95 -21.93 0.30
N LYS A 31 6.54 -23.07 -0.11
CA LYS A 31 7.52 -23.06 -1.19
C LYS A 31 6.84 -22.75 -2.52
N PHE A 32 7.51 -21.97 -3.36
CA PHE A 32 6.96 -21.60 -4.66
C PHE A 32 6.65 -22.81 -5.54
N ASP A 33 7.51 -23.83 -5.53
CA ASP A 33 7.29 -25.08 -6.25
C ASP A 33 6.05 -25.84 -5.76
N GLU A 34 5.80 -25.81 -4.44
CA GLU A 34 4.59 -26.40 -3.86
C GLU A 34 3.34 -25.63 -4.32
N TYR A 35 3.41 -24.31 -4.37
CA TYR A 35 2.33 -23.46 -4.88
C TYR A 35 2.05 -23.74 -6.37
N LEU A 36 3.09 -23.82 -7.21
CA LEU A 36 2.95 -24.17 -8.62
C LEU A 36 2.36 -25.57 -8.81
N ALA A 37 2.79 -26.55 -8.02
CA ALA A 37 2.23 -27.90 -8.05
C ALA A 37 0.74 -27.92 -7.66
N TYR A 38 0.34 -27.12 -6.67
CA TYR A 38 -1.06 -26.91 -6.32
C TYR A 38 -1.84 -26.29 -7.49
N TRP A 39 -1.33 -25.20 -8.07
CA TRP A 39 -2.03 -24.45 -9.10
C TRP A 39 -2.20 -25.29 -10.37
N ASN A 40 -1.15 -25.98 -10.83
CA ASN A 40 -1.22 -26.87 -11.99
C ASN A 40 -2.29 -27.97 -11.82
N LYS A 41 -2.34 -28.62 -10.65
CA LYS A 41 -3.36 -29.64 -10.34
C LYS A 41 -4.78 -29.06 -10.38
N LYS A 42 -4.94 -27.81 -9.96
CA LYS A 42 -6.23 -27.12 -9.95
C LYS A 42 -6.69 -26.74 -11.36
N THR A 43 -5.77 -26.34 -12.23
CA THR A 43 -6.06 -26.02 -13.64
C THR A 43 -6.40 -27.28 -14.46
N GLU A 44 -5.74 -28.42 -14.19
CA GLU A 44 -5.98 -29.70 -14.89
C GLU A 44 -7.31 -30.37 -14.52
N LYS A 45 -7.72 -30.27 -13.25
CA LYS A 45 -9.02 -30.75 -12.81
C LYS A 45 -10.07 -29.72 -13.21
N SER A 46 -10.77 -29.94 -14.32
CA SER A 46 -11.97 -29.17 -14.67
C SER A 46 -12.98 -29.22 -13.51
N CYS A 47 -12.98 -28.20 -12.66
CA CYS A 47 -13.87 -27.92 -11.54
C CYS A 47 -14.70 -29.12 -11.04
N SER A 48 -14.10 -30.08 -10.34
CA SER A 48 -14.90 -30.88 -9.41
C SER A 48 -15.22 -29.98 -8.22
N GLU A 49 -16.51 -29.73 -7.96
CA GLU A 49 -17.07 -28.83 -6.93
C GLU A 49 -16.65 -29.14 -5.46
N GLN A 50 -15.68 -30.03 -5.25
CA GLN A 50 -15.21 -30.49 -3.95
C GLN A 50 -13.79 -30.01 -3.59
N ASP A 51 -13.13 -29.21 -4.44
CA ASP A 51 -11.82 -28.64 -4.10
C ASP A 51 -11.99 -27.33 -3.31
N ASN A 52 -12.04 -27.47 -1.97
CA ASN A 52 -12.37 -26.41 -1.02
C ASN A 52 -11.27 -25.35 -0.82
N ASP A 53 -10.06 -25.52 -1.35
CA ASP A 53 -9.00 -24.54 -1.12
C ASP A 53 -8.75 -23.68 -2.35
N CYS A 54 -9.03 -22.37 -2.22
CA CYS A 54 -8.69 -21.37 -3.23
C CYS A 54 -7.50 -20.54 -2.73
N LEU A 55 -6.31 -21.11 -2.87
CA LEU A 55 -5.05 -20.45 -2.54
C LEU A 55 -4.70 -19.42 -3.60
N TYR A 56 -4.29 -18.23 -3.16
CA TYR A 56 -3.90 -17.11 -3.99
C TYR A 56 -2.56 -16.54 -3.51
N LEU A 57 -1.54 -16.60 -4.35
CA LEU A 57 -0.26 -15.95 -4.07
C LEU A 57 -0.41 -14.45 -4.34
N LYS A 58 -0.27 -13.65 -3.29
CA LYS A 58 -0.35 -12.18 -3.36
C LYS A 58 0.58 -11.55 -2.35
N ASP A 59 0.90 -10.29 -2.59
CA ASP A 59 1.84 -9.49 -1.80
C ASP A 59 3.30 -10.02 -1.89
N TRP A 60 3.67 -10.73 -2.98
CA TRP A 60 5.04 -11.23 -3.14
C TRP A 60 5.99 -10.16 -3.69
N HIS A 61 7.04 -9.87 -2.95
CA HIS A 61 8.08 -8.88 -3.25
C HIS A 61 9.15 -9.42 -4.22
N LEU A 62 8.70 -10.02 -5.32
CA LEU A 62 9.56 -10.72 -6.29
C LEU A 62 10.71 -9.84 -6.81
N GLN A 63 10.45 -8.57 -7.14
CA GLN A 63 11.48 -7.65 -7.65
C GLN A 63 12.61 -7.42 -6.63
N ARG A 64 12.25 -7.28 -5.35
CA ARG A 64 13.22 -7.13 -4.27
C ARG A 64 14.00 -8.42 -4.02
N GLU A 65 13.32 -9.57 -4.03
CA GLU A 65 13.92 -10.87 -3.70
C GLU A 65 14.87 -11.41 -4.78
N SER A 66 14.56 -11.21 -6.06
CA SER A 66 15.41 -11.69 -7.15
C SER A 66 16.56 -10.74 -7.49
N HIS A 67 16.46 -9.46 -7.10
CA HIS A 67 17.30 -8.37 -7.59
C HIS A 67 17.26 -8.14 -9.11
N ASP A 68 16.31 -8.75 -9.80
CA ASP A 68 16.09 -8.59 -11.24
C ASP A 68 15.10 -7.46 -11.54
N SER A 69 15.32 -6.78 -12.67
CA SER A 69 14.37 -5.79 -13.19
C SER A 69 13.34 -6.49 -14.09
N PHE A 70 12.18 -6.85 -13.52
CA PHE A 70 11.11 -7.53 -14.28
C PHE A 70 10.31 -6.61 -15.20
N TYR A 71 10.20 -5.33 -14.86
CA TYR A 71 9.42 -4.36 -15.63
C TYR A 71 9.96 -2.94 -15.48
N GLU A 72 9.63 -2.08 -16.43
CA GLU A 72 9.82 -0.63 -16.29
C GLU A 72 8.54 0.03 -15.81
N VAL A 73 8.64 0.90 -14.80
CA VAL A 73 7.49 1.69 -14.34
C VAL A 73 7.00 2.60 -15.48
N PRO A 74 5.70 2.51 -15.87
CA PRO A 74 5.13 3.38 -16.89
C PRO A 74 5.37 4.86 -16.58
N HIS A 75 5.62 5.66 -17.61
CA HIS A 75 6.10 7.04 -17.41
C HIS A 75 5.17 7.92 -16.56
N TYR A 76 3.86 7.66 -16.59
CA TYR A 76 2.86 8.34 -15.76
C TYR A 76 3.02 8.10 -14.25
N PHE A 77 3.67 7.00 -13.86
CA PHE A 77 3.77 6.53 -12.47
C PHE A 77 5.20 6.63 -11.91
N ARG A 78 6.13 7.26 -12.63
CA ARG A 78 7.55 7.31 -12.27
C ARG A 78 7.89 8.24 -11.10
N SER A 79 7.03 9.21 -10.78
CA SER A 79 7.20 10.02 -9.57
C SER A 79 6.68 9.22 -8.38
N ASP A 80 7.57 8.44 -7.79
CA ASP A 80 7.30 7.44 -6.75
C ASP A 80 8.20 7.67 -5.54
N TRP A 81 7.76 8.57 -4.66
CA TRP A 81 8.53 8.96 -3.48
C TRP A 81 8.63 7.83 -2.45
N LEU A 82 7.65 6.92 -2.44
CA LEU A 82 7.63 5.79 -1.51
C LEU A 82 8.77 4.83 -1.82
N ASN A 83 8.80 4.30 -3.05
CA ASN A 83 9.81 3.31 -3.40
C ASN A 83 11.19 3.96 -3.61
N GLU A 84 11.28 5.23 -4.02
CA GLU A 84 12.55 5.96 -4.06
C GLU A 84 13.23 6.06 -2.68
N PHE A 85 12.43 6.19 -1.62
CA PHE A 85 12.91 6.17 -0.25
C PHE A 85 13.26 4.74 0.21
N LEU A 86 12.42 3.76 -0.07
CA LEU A 86 12.64 2.39 0.39
C LEU A 86 13.83 1.73 -0.29
N ASP A 87 14.03 1.98 -1.59
CA ASP A 87 15.19 1.54 -2.36
C ASP A 87 16.48 2.15 -1.78
N GLU A 88 16.48 3.46 -1.47
CA GLU A 88 17.62 4.17 -0.87
C GLU A 88 18.02 3.57 0.50
N LYS A 89 17.03 3.12 1.28
CA LYS A 89 17.25 2.53 2.59
C LYS A 89 17.47 1.02 2.55
N ASN A 90 17.35 0.38 1.38
CA ASN A 90 17.37 -1.06 1.22
C ASN A 90 16.44 -1.78 2.23
N MET A 91 15.23 -1.23 2.42
CA MET A 91 14.30 -1.67 3.47
C MET A 91 13.24 -2.63 2.96
N ASP A 92 12.44 -2.18 1.98
CA ASP A 92 11.30 -2.92 1.45
C ASP A 92 10.94 -2.40 0.05
N ASP A 93 9.86 -2.89 -0.54
CA ASP A 93 9.21 -2.26 -1.70
C ASP A 93 7.69 -2.43 -1.65
N TYR A 94 6.97 -1.56 -2.35
CA TYR A 94 5.53 -1.64 -2.55
C TYR A 94 5.23 -2.03 -3.99
N ARG A 95 5.92 -3.09 -4.45
CA ARG A 95 5.88 -3.65 -5.79
C ARG A 95 5.63 -5.16 -5.65
N PHE A 96 4.43 -5.57 -5.98
CA PHE A 96 3.95 -6.91 -5.66
C PHE A 96 3.63 -7.71 -6.92
N THR A 97 3.99 -8.98 -6.89
CA THR A 97 3.56 -9.98 -7.87
C THR A 97 2.42 -10.79 -7.29
N TYR A 98 1.29 -10.79 -7.99
CA TYR A 98 0.13 -11.60 -7.62
C TYR A 98 -0.07 -12.67 -8.69
N MET A 99 -0.37 -13.90 -8.27
CA MET A 99 -0.70 -14.98 -9.18
C MET A 99 -1.65 -15.98 -8.56
N GLY A 100 -2.68 -16.41 -9.29
CA GLY A 100 -3.63 -17.35 -8.74
C GLY A 100 -4.66 -17.88 -9.72
N PRO A 101 -5.33 -18.97 -9.32
CA PRO A 101 -6.32 -19.64 -10.15
C PRO A 101 -7.58 -18.79 -10.32
N LYS A 102 -8.36 -19.09 -11.34
CA LYS A 102 -9.74 -18.60 -11.49
C LYS A 102 -10.51 -18.70 -10.18
N GLY A 103 -11.17 -17.61 -9.79
CA GLY A 103 -11.96 -17.49 -8.58
C GLY A 103 -11.18 -17.02 -7.35
N SER A 104 -9.86 -16.88 -7.41
CA SER A 104 -9.10 -16.15 -6.38
C SER A 104 -9.51 -14.68 -6.38
N TRP A 105 -9.49 -14.03 -5.22
CA TRP A 105 -10.00 -12.67 -5.08
C TRP A 105 -9.34 -11.93 -3.91
N THR A 106 -9.36 -10.61 -3.95
CA THR A 106 -8.93 -9.73 -2.85
C THR A 106 -10.15 -9.03 -2.26
N PRO A 107 -10.36 -9.04 -0.92
CA PRO A 107 -11.47 -8.38 -0.24
C PRO A 107 -11.56 -6.87 -0.49
N PHE A 108 -12.71 -6.30 -0.13
CA PHE A 108 -12.95 -4.86 -0.26
C PHE A 108 -12.05 -4.06 0.70
N HIS A 109 -11.19 -3.21 0.15
CA HIS A 109 -10.21 -2.43 0.91
C HIS A 109 -9.81 -1.15 0.18
N ALA A 110 -9.16 -0.22 0.88
CA ALA A 110 -8.40 0.86 0.27
C ALA A 110 -6.91 0.60 0.51
N ASP A 111 -6.07 1.06 -0.42
CA ASP A 111 -4.63 0.92 -0.32
C ASP A 111 -4.06 1.62 0.93
N VAL A 112 -3.01 1.02 1.50
CA VAL A 112 -2.31 1.56 2.67
C VAL A 112 -1.75 2.95 2.38
N PHE A 113 -1.52 3.74 3.44
CA PHE A 113 -1.10 5.14 3.37
C PHE A 113 -2.08 6.09 2.64
N GLY A 114 -3.19 5.60 2.08
CA GLY A 114 -3.91 6.36 1.05
C GLY A 114 -3.04 6.59 -0.17
N SER A 115 -2.17 5.63 -0.52
CA SER A 115 -1.35 5.67 -1.72
C SER A 115 -2.22 5.64 -2.97
N TYR A 116 -1.61 5.94 -4.11
CA TYR A 116 -2.10 5.44 -5.39
C TYR A 116 -1.76 3.95 -5.53
N SER A 117 -2.40 3.28 -6.48
CA SER A 117 -1.97 1.97 -6.96
C SER A 117 -2.18 1.85 -8.47
N TRP A 118 -1.40 0.98 -9.12
CA TRP A 118 -1.64 0.53 -10.47
C TRP A 118 -1.48 -0.98 -10.52
N SER A 119 -2.35 -1.63 -11.29
CA SER A 119 -2.32 -3.08 -11.53
C SER A 119 -2.18 -3.33 -13.02
N ALA A 120 -1.05 -3.91 -13.45
CA ALA A 120 -0.85 -4.41 -14.79
C ALA A 120 -1.21 -5.90 -14.83
N ASN A 121 -2.16 -6.26 -15.69
CA ASN A 121 -2.60 -7.65 -15.82
C ASN A 121 -1.72 -8.36 -16.87
N VAL A 122 -0.86 -9.26 -16.42
CA VAL A 122 0.11 -9.95 -17.29
C VAL A 122 -0.58 -11.06 -18.09
N CYS A 123 -1.49 -11.79 -17.47
CA CYS A 123 -2.34 -12.78 -18.14
C CYS A 123 -3.66 -13.01 -17.38
N GLY A 124 -4.64 -13.59 -18.08
CA GLY A 124 -5.98 -13.85 -17.53
C GLY A 124 -6.85 -12.60 -17.50
N ARG A 125 -7.91 -12.63 -16.69
CA ARG A 125 -8.92 -11.56 -16.67
C ARG A 125 -9.35 -11.24 -15.24
N LYS A 126 -9.55 -9.96 -14.91
CA LYS A 126 -9.97 -9.54 -13.57
C LYS A 126 -11.27 -8.73 -13.63
N LEU A 127 -12.17 -8.98 -12.68
CA LEU A 127 -13.30 -8.13 -12.38
C LEU A 127 -12.96 -7.21 -11.21
N TRP A 128 -13.06 -5.91 -11.44
CA TRP A 128 -12.86 -4.87 -10.45
C TRP A 128 -14.19 -4.26 -10.05
N PHE A 129 -14.39 -4.11 -8.75
CA PHE A 129 -15.36 -3.22 -8.16
C PHE A 129 -14.60 -2.02 -7.60
N LEU A 130 -14.78 -0.83 -8.19
CA LEU A 130 -14.11 0.41 -7.79
C LEU A 130 -15.14 1.34 -7.14
N VAL A 131 -14.90 1.75 -5.90
CA VAL A 131 -15.75 2.68 -5.15
C VAL A 131 -15.02 4.02 -5.03
N PRO A 132 -15.57 5.10 -5.63
CA PRO A 132 -15.00 6.43 -5.47
C PRO A 132 -14.90 6.83 -3.99
N ARG A 133 -13.84 7.54 -3.65
CA ARG A 133 -13.64 7.99 -2.27
C ARG A 133 -14.82 8.83 -1.77
N GLY A 134 -15.31 8.48 -0.59
CA GLY A 134 -16.49 9.04 0.06
C GLY A 134 -17.74 8.17 -0.13
N ASP A 135 -17.85 7.44 -1.24
CA ASP A 135 -19.02 6.61 -1.53
C ASP A 135 -19.00 5.31 -0.72
N GLU A 136 -17.85 4.90 -0.16
CA GLU A 136 -17.77 3.77 0.78
C GLU A 136 -18.63 3.98 2.03
N GLU A 137 -18.91 5.23 2.41
CA GLU A 137 -19.78 5.53 3.56
C GLU A 137 -21.21 5.01 3.35
N LEU A 138 -21.65 4.90 2.09
CA LEU A 138 -22.96 4.33 1.72
C LEU A 138 -23.01 2.81 1.90
N LEU A 139 -21.87 2.15 2.02
CA LEU A 139 -21.73 0.70 2.20
C LEU A 139 -21.61 0.31 3.67
N ARG A 140 -21.49 1.27 4.59
CA ARG A 140 -21.35 0.98 6.01
C ARG A 140 -22.63 0.38 6.58
N ASP A 141 -22.47 -0.65 7.40
CA ASP A 141 -23.56 -1.25 8.15
C ASP A 141 -23.97 -0.40 9.39
N SER A 142 -24.94 -0.88 10.16
CA SER A 142 -25.40 -0.21 11.39
C SER A 142 -24.32 -0.08 12.48
N LYS A 143 -23.23 -0.83 12.39
CA LYS A 143 -22.05 -0.77 13.27
C LYS A 143 -20.90 0.03 12.65
N ARG A 144 -21.17 0.76 11.56
CA ARG A 144 -20.21 1.54 10.76
C ARG A 144 -19.09 0.71 10.13
N GLN A 145 -19.28 -0.60 9.98
CA GLN A 145 -18.30 -1.48 9.35
C GLN A 145 -18.51 -1.53 7.84
N LEU A 146 -17.41 -1.57 7.09
CA LEU A 146 -17.45 -1.79 5.65
C LEU A 146 -17.66 -3.29 5.35
N PRO A 147 -18.31 -3.62 4.21
CA PRO A 147 -18.49 -5.00 3.82
C PRO A 147 -17.13 -5.64 3.48
N TYR A 148 -16.95 -6.90 3.86
CA TYR A 148 -15.78 -7.68 3.48
C TYR A 148 -15.83 -8.12 2.00
N ASP A 149 -17.03 -8.41 1.50
CA ASP A 149 -17.29 -8.87 0.14
C ASP A 149 -18.49 -8.15 -0.47
N LEU A 150 -18.24 -7.32 -1.48
CA LEU A 150 -19.29 -6.57 -2.19
C LEU A 150 -20.28 -7.47 -2.92
N ARG A 151 -19.91 -8.70 -3.28
CA ARG A 151 -20.82 -9.67 -3.92
C ARG A 151 -21.99 -10.06 -3.03
N ASN A 152 -21.83 -9.91 -1.71
CA ASN A 152 -22.87 -10.18 -0.71
C ASN A 152 -23.74 -8.96 -0.40
N CYS A 153 -23.42 -7.79 -0.97
CA CYS A 153 -24.21 -6.58 -0.78
C CYS A 153 -25.52 -6.62 -1.59
N SER A 154 -26.51 -5.86 -1.13
CA SER A 154 -27.79 -5.74 -1.83
C SER A 154 -27.60 -5.17 -3.24
N LYS A 155 -28.31 -5.71 -4.24
CA LYS A 155 -28.29 -5.21 -5.62
C LYS A 155 -28.67 -3.73 -5.74
N ASN A 156 -29.41 -3.18 -4.78
CA ASN A 156 -29.75 -1.76 -4.76
C ASN A 156 -28.51 -0.86 -4.52
N LEU A 157 -27.44 -1.42 -3.93
CA LEU A 157 -26.16 -0.74 -3.71
C LEU A 157 -25.21 -0.89 -4.89
N ALA A 158 -25.58 -1.65 -5.94
CA ALA A 158 -24.71 -1.84 -7.12
C ALA A 158 -24.44 -0.55 -7.91
N LYS A 159 -25.12 0.56 -7.59
CA LYS A 159 -24.85 1.89 -8.16
C LYS A 159 -23.71 2.63 -7.46
N VAL A 160 -23.21 2.10 -6.33
CA VAL A 160 -22.14 2.73 -5.53
C VAL A 160 -20.75 2.44 -6.11
N TRP A 161 -20.58 1.30 -6.78
CA TRP A 161 -19.31 0.92 -7.39
C TRP A 161 -19.37 0.93 -8.91
N ILE A 162 -18.20 1.11 -9.52
CA ILE A 162 -17.94 0.98 -10.95
C ILE A 162 -17.41 -0.44 -11.18
N GLU A 163 -18.03 -1.17 -12.08
CA GLU A 163 -17.59 -2.50 -12.50
C GLU A 163 -16.70 -2.40 -13.75
N VAL A 164 -15.50 -2.96 -13.68
CA VAL A 164 -14.54 -2.97 -14.81
C VAL A 164 -14.00 -4.37 -14.99
N ILE A 165 -14.03 -4.88 -16.22
CA ILE A 165 -13.27 -6.06 -16.59
C ILE A 165 -11.91 -5.57 -17.11
N GLN A 166 -10.84 -6.00 -16.47
CA GLN A 166 -9.47 -5.81 -16.91
C GLN A 166 -9.04 -7.03 -17.72
N GLU A 167 -8.72 -6.81 -18.98
CA GLU A 167 -8.21 -7.83 -19.90
C GLU A 167 -6.68 -7.97 -19.79
N GLU A 168 -6.12 -8.98 -20.47
CA GLU A 168 -4.67 -9.18 -20.55
C GLU A 168 -3.95 -7.98 -21.20
N GLY A 169 -2.82 -7.58 -20.63
CA GLY A 169 -2.02 -6.45 -21.08
C GLY A 169 -2.53 -5.06 -20.65
N GLU A 170 -3.71 -4.98 -20.05
CA GLU A 170 -4.27 -3.71 -19.58
C GLU A 170 -3.71 -3.29 -18.21
N VAL A 171 -3.67 -1.98 -17.98
CA VAL A 171 -3.26 -1.37 -16.70
C VAL A 171 -4.41 -0.56 -16.13
N ILE A 172 -4.78 -0.84 -14.88
CA ILE A 172 -5.73 -0.03 -14.12
C ILE A 172 -4.96 0.85 -13.15
N PHE A 173 -5.30 2.13 -13.11
CA PHE A 173 -4.87 3.09 -12.10
C PHE A 173 -5.96 3.26 -11.04
N VAL A 174 -5.61 3.11 -9.77
CA VAL A 174 -6.48 3.31 -8.61
C VAL A 174 -6.09 4.62 -7.92
N PRO A 175 -6.99 5.64 -7.90
CA PRO A 175 -6.72 6.89 -7.23
C PRO A 175 -6.64 6.75 -5.70
N SER A 176 -5.98 7.71 -5.06
CA SER A 176 -5.82 7.76 -3.60
C SER A 176 -7.16 7.70 -2.86
N GLY A 177 -7.28 6.73 -1.94
CA GLY A 177 -8.44 6.53 -1.09
C GLY A 177 -9.65 5.88 -1.77
N TRP A 178 -9.51 5.37 -2.99
CA TRP A 178 -10.55 4.58 -3.63
C TRP A 178 -10.57 3.18 -3.05
N TYR A 179 -11.72 2.78 -2.51
CA TYR A 179 -11.92 1.40 -2.09
C TYR A 179 -12.17 0.51 -3.30
N HIS A 180 -11.71 -0.72 -3.23
CA HIS A 180 -11.85 -1.66 -4.33
C HIS A 180 -11.83 -3.12 -3.89
N GLN A 181 -12.45 -3.97 -4.71
CA GLN A 181 -12.44 -5.43 -4.60
C GLN A 181 -12.13 -6.02 -5.98
N VAL A 182 -11.34 -7.10 -6.02
CA VAL A 182 -10.86 -7.68 -7.28
C VAL A 182 -11.06 -9.19 -7.29
N ILE A 183 -11.57 -9.73 -8.40
CA ILE A 183 -11.80 -11.16 -8.61
C ILE A 183 -11.09 -11.58 -9.88
N ASN A 184 -10.27 -12.63 -9.83
CA ASN A 184 -9.69 -13.23 -11.02
C ASN A 184 -10.75 -14.13 -11.68
N LEU A 185 -11.19 -13.75 -12.89
CA LEU A 185 -12.18 -14.48 -13.69
C LEU A 185 -11.56 -15.68 -14.43
N GLU A 186 -10.24 -15.68 -14.56
CA GLU A 186 -9.40 -16.71 -15.17
C GLU A 186 -8.13 -16.90 -14.32
N ASP A 187 -7.30 -17.87 -14.68
CA ASP A 187 -5.96 -18.01 -14.09
C ASP A 187 -5.16 -16.75 -14.44
N THR A 188 -4.66 -16.06 -13.42
CA THR A 188 -4.16 -14.69 -13.55
C THR A 188 -2.79 -14.53 -12.93
N ILE A 189 -1.94 -13.77 -13.62
CA ILE A 189 -0.70 -13.19 -13.09
C ILE A 189 -0.79 -11.67 -13.29
N SER A 190 -0.40 -10.90 -12.29
CA SER A 190 -0.41 -9.44 -12.37
C SER A 190 0.67 -8.81 -11.51
N ILE A 191 1.05 -7.59 -11.90
CA ILE A 191 1.92 -6.73 -11.11
C ILE A 191 1.08 -5.62 -10.49
N ASN A 192 1.19 -5.46 -9.19
CA ASN A 192 0.56 -4.41 -8.42
C ASN A 192 1.64 -3.50 -7.83
N HIS A 193 1.46 -2.18 -7.89
CA HIS A 193 2.47 -1.23 -7.46
C HIS A 193 1.79 -0.07 -6.74
N ASN A 194 2.16 0.18 -5.49
CA ASN A 194 1.66 1.31 -4.70
C ASN A 194 2.71 2.41 -4.62
N TRP A 195 2.27 3.66 -4.77
CA TRP A 195 3.16 4.82 -4.61
C TRP A 195 2.39 6.07 -4.19
N PHE A 196 3.13 7.08 -3.77
CA PHE A 196 2.63 8.43 -3.60
C PHE A 196 3.71 9.43 -4.01
N ASN A 197 3.30 10.67 -4.22
CA ASN A 197 4.19 11.78 -4.54
C ASN A 197 3.56 13.11 -4.10
N GLY A 198 4.14 14.23 -4.53
CA GLY A 198 3.66 15.57 -4.18
C GLY A 198 2.17 15.82 -4.50
N ALA A 199 1.57 15.09 -5.44
CA ALA A 199 0.15 15.25 -5.78
C ALA A 199 -0.81 14.73 -4.71
N ASN A 200 -0.49 13.62 -4.02
CA ASN A 200 -1.33 13.05 -2.95
C ASN A 200 -0.68 13.03 -1.56
N ILE A 201 0.55 13.52 -1.38
CA ILE A 201 1.25 13.44 -0.09
C ILE A 201 0.46 14.03 1.10
N HIS A 202 -0.38 15.03 0.84
CA HIS A 202 -1.26 15.63 1.84
C HIS A 202 -2.35 14.66 2.36
N HIS A 203 -2.79 13.70 1.53
CA HIS A 203 -3.67 12.62 1.96
C HIS A 203 -2.90 11.63 2.83
N VAL A 204 -1.67 11.31 2.43
CA VAL A 204 -0.79 10.37 3.14
C VAL A 204 -0.53 10.83 4.57
N ILE A 205 -0.08 12.08 4.75
CA ILE A 205 0.14 12.62 6.11
C ILE A 205 -1.15 12.67 6.93
N THR A 206 -2.30 12.98 6.30
CA THR A 206 -3.57 13.01 7.00
C THR A 206 -3.95 11.61 7.50
N LYS A 207 -3.81 10.59 6.67
CA LYS A 207 -4.07 9.19 7.03
C LYS A 207 -3.11 8.67 8.10
N LEU A 208 -1.84 9.05 8.03
CA LEU A 208 -0.85 8.68 9.03
C LEU A 208 -1.15 9.32 10.39
N LEU A 209 -1.52 10.61 10.43
CA LEU A 209 -1.92 11.29 11.66
C LEU A 209 -3.23 10.75 12.25
N GLU A 210 -4.22 10.43 11.39
CA GLU A 210 -5.44 9.72 11.80
C GLU A 210 -5.10 8.38 12.45
N GLY A 211 -4.25 7.57 11.81
CA GLY A 211 -3.78 6.29 12.34
C GLY A 211 -3.04 6.45 13.66
N HIS A 212 -2.14 7.44 13.77
CA HIS A 212 -1.43 7.75 15.01
C HIS A 212 -2.42 8.04 16.16
N ASN A 213 -3.40 8.90 15.90
CA ASN A 213 -4.42 9.27 16.89
C ASN A 213 -5.25 8.07 17.33
N MET A 214 -5.62 7.18 16.41
CA MET A 214 -6.33 5.94 16.74
C MET A 214 -5.47 5.04 17.63
N VAL A 215 -4.20 4.83 17.30
CA VAL A 215 -3.29 4.03 18.13
C VAL A 215 -3.13 4.62 19.54
N CYS A 216 -2.94 5.94 19.64
CA CYS A 216 -2.87 6.63 20.93
C CYS A 216 -4.16 6.51 21.75
N GLN A 217 -5.33 6.52 21.09
CA GLN A 217 -6.62 6.34 21.75
C GLN A 217 -6.80 4.91 22.26
N GLU A 218 -6.47 3.90 21.44
CA GLU A 218 -6.56 2.48 21.84
C GLU A 218 -5.60 2.14 22.99
N LEU A 219 -4.44 2.79 23.05
CA LEU A 219 -3.44 2.59 24.11
C LEU A 219 -3.58 3.59 25.26
N HIS A 220 -4.65 4.39 25.31
CA HIS A 220 -4.80 5.47 26.27
C HIS A 220 -4.76 4.97 27.73
N ASP A 221 -5.39 3.83 28.01
CA ASP A 221 -5.46 3.27 29.37
C ASP A 221 -4.09 2.80 29.90
N CYS A 222 -3.13 2.61 29.00
CA CYS A 222 -1.75 2.29 29.33
C CYS A 222 -0.87 3.54 29.50
N ARG A 223 -1.44 4.76 29.40
CA ARG A 223 -0.66 6.00 29.44
C ARG A 223 -0.20 6.34 30.87
N PRO A 224 1.11 6.42 31.12
CA PRO A 224 1.64 6.69 32.44
C PRO A 224 1.59 8.17 32.81
N THR A 225 1.65 8.46 34.11
CA THR A 225 1.54 9.83 34.65
C THR A 225 2.87 10.57 34.74
N ASN A 226 4.00 9.87 34.82
CA ASN A 226 5.33 10.49 34.85
C ASN A 226 5.90 10.70 33.43
N ASN A 227 6.88 11.60 33.29
CA ASN A 227 7.37 12.04 31.98
C ASN A 227 8.26 11.01 31.26
N LEU A 228 9.06 10.21 31.98
CA LEU A 228 9.96 9.22 31.37
C LEU A 228 9.14 8.10 30.74
N ASP A 229 8.16 7.58 31.49
CA ASP A 229 7.29 6.53 31.00
C ASP A 229 6.37 7.06 29.87
N GLN A 230 6.06 8.36 29.84
CA GLN A 230 5.30 8.96 28.72
C GLN A 230 6.07 8.93 27.40
N LEU A 231 7.39 9.10 27.43
CA LEU A 231 8.22 8.95 26.22
C LEU A 231 8.21 7.49 25.76
N GLU A 232 8.32 6.55 26.69
CA GLU A 232 8.24 5.12 26.38
C GLU A 232 6.88 4.75 25.77
N TRP A 233 5.78 5.23 26.37
CA TRP A 233 4.44 5.03 25.84
C TRP A 233 4.28 5.58 24.41
N ARG A 234 4.83 6.77 24.11
CA ARG A 234 4.83 7.31 22.74
C ARG A 234 5.62 6.45 21.77
N ASN A 235 6.77 5.92 22.19
CA ASN A 235 7.55 4.99 21.37
C ASN A 235 6.76 3.70 21.08
N GLN A 236 5.96 3.22 22.04
CA GLN A 236 5.05 2.09 21.81
C GLN A 236 3.94 2.45 20.83
N CYS A 237 3.34 3.64 20.92
CA CYS A 237 2.38 4.12 19.91
C CYS A 237 3.00 4.16 18.50
N GLU A 238 4.21 4.71 18.36
CA GLU A 238 4.92 4.75 17.08
C GLU A 238 5.29 3.35 16.55
N LEU A 239 5.59 2.40 17.45
CA LEU A 239 5.84 1.00 17.08
C LEU A 239 4.56 0.33 16.54
N VAL A 240 3.45 0.47 17.27
CA VAL A 240 2.15 -0.09 16.86
C VAL A 240 1.67 0.57 15.57
N LEU A 241 1.83 1.88 15.43
CA LEU A 241 1.53 2.61 14.19
C LEU A 241 2.34 2.06 13.03
N LYS A 242 3.65 1.85 13.21
CA LYS A 242 4.50 1.25 12.17
C LYS A 242 4.02 -0.15 11.79
N CYS A 243 3.69 -0.99 12.77
CA CYS A 243 3.24 -2.36 12.52
C CYS A 243 1.88 -2.40 11.79
N HIS A 244 0.95 -1.51 12.13
CA HIS A 244 -0.38 -1.51 11.54
C HIS A 244 -0.46 -0.74 10.22
N HIS A 245 0.20 0.41 10.13
CA HIS A 245 0.11 1.32 9.00
C HIS A 245 1.25 1.15 7.98
N GLY A 246 2.34 0.45 8.35
CA GLY A 246 3.54 0.25 7.52
C GLY A 246 4.60 1.35 7.69
N MET A 247 4.26 2.48 8.30
CA MET A 247 5.15 3.61 8.55
C MET A 247 4.69 4.37 9.78
N ASN A 248 5.61 4.94 10.54
CA ASN A 248 5.32 5.83 11.66
C ASN A 248 5.71 7.28 11.34
N LEU A 249 5.41 8.23 12.24
CA LEU A 249 5.66 9.66 11.98
C LEU A 249 7.15 9.94 11.75
N LYS A 250 8.02 9.27 12.50
CA LYS A 250 9.47 9.37 12.31
C LYS A 250 9.90 8.90 10.91
N GLY A 251 9.43 7.74 10.48
CA GLY A 251 9.72 7.18 9.17
C GLY A 251 9.21 8.08 8.04
N PHE A 252 8.03 8.66 8.19
CA PHE A 252 7.46 9.58 7.21
C PHE A 252 8.25 10.89 7.09
N ARG A 253 8.69 11.46 8.22
CA ARG A 253 9.61 12.60 8.21
C ARG A 253 10.92 12.26 7.49
N ASP A 254 11.52 11.12 7.82
CA ASP A 254 12.80 10.71 7.21
C ASP A 254 12.63 10.45 5.70
N LEU A 255 11.46 9.98 5.25
CA LEU A 255 11.09 9.93 3.84
C LEU A 255 11.07 11.32 3.20
N LEU A 256 10.31 12.25 3.78
CA LEU A 256 10.20 13.62 3.25
C LEU A 256 11.55 14.32 3.12
N ILE A 257 12.40 14.19 4.15
CA ILE A 257 13.76 14.74 4.13
C ILE A 257 14.57 14.05 3.03
N THR A 258 14.59 12.71 2.96
CA THR A 258 15.37 11.98 1.95
C THR A 258 15.00 12.39 0.53
N ILE A 259 13.70 12.47 0.23
CA ILE A 259 13.24 12.89 -1.09
C ILE A 259 13.61 14.35 -1.35
N GLY A 260 13.40 15.24 -0.38
CA GLY A 260 13.73 16.65 -0.57
C GLY A 260 15.23 16.91 -0.73
N GLU A 261 16.11 16.19 -0.05
CA GLU A 261 17.56 16.22 -0.28
C GLU A 261 17.89 15.85 -1.73
N LYS A 262 17.31 14.76 -2.25
CA LYS A 262 17.50 14.35 -3.65
C LYS A 262 17.00 15.41 -4.64
N ARG A 263 15.93 16.15 -4.30
CA ARG A 263 15.42 17.26 -5.12
C ARG A 263 16.31 18.50 -5.05
N LEU A 264 16.87 18.82 -3.87
CA LEU A 264 17.83 19.92 -3.68
C LEU A 264 19.16 19.66 -4.41
N ASP A 265 19.63 18.41 -4.41
CA ASP A 265 20.88 18.01 -5.07
C ASP A 265 20.76 17.88 -6.60
N SER A 266 19.54 17.98 -7.14
CA SER A 266 19.31 17.90 -8.58
C SER A 266 19.94 19.09 -9.29
N LYS A 267 20.89 18.80 -10.19
CA LYS A 267 21.54 19.80 -11.07
C LYS A 267 20.57 20.52 -12.02
N LYS A 268 19.34 20.02 -12.17
CA LYS A 268 18.32 20.62 -13.02
C LYS A 268 17.29 21.29 -12.12
N THR A 269 17.19 22.60 -12.18
CA THR A 269 16.04 23.31 -11.62
C THR A 269 14.85 23.15 -12.55
N SER A 270 13.71 22.67 -12.04
CA SER A 270 12.49 22.50 -12.82
C SER A 270 11.25 22.86 -12.01
N PHE A 271 10.14 23.14 -12.69
CA PHE A 271 8.84 23.32 -12.04
C PHE A 271 8.48 22.14 -11.13
N LEU A 272 8.77 20.91 -11.57
CA LEU A 272 8.47 19.70 -10.79
C LEU A 272 9.27 19.63 -9.49
N ILE A 273 10.54 20.03 -9.50
CA ILE A 273 11.36 20.06 -8.28
C ILE A 273 10.82 21.10 -7.30
N HIS A 274 10.47 22.30 -7.77
CA HIS A 274 9.84 23.30 -6.92
C HIS A 274 8.51 22.83 -6.35
N PHE A 275 7.69 22.16 -7.16
CA PHE A 275 6.44 21.57 -6.72
C PHE A 275 6.68 20.51 -5.62
N ASP A 276 7.61 19.59 -5.83
CA ASP A 276 7.97 18.55 -4.87
C ASP A 276 8.45 19.17 -3.55
N LEU A 277 9.39 20.13 -3.61
CA LEU A 277 9.94 20.81 -2.43
C LEU A 277 8.87 21.56 -1.64
N LYS A 278 7.98 22.29 -2.32
CA LYS A 278 6.84 22.97 -1.68
C LYS A 278 5.89 21.98 -1.00
N LYS A 279 5.63 20.83 -1.62
CA LYS A 279 4.76 19.81 -1.03
C LYS A 279 5.39 19.13 0.18
N ILE A 280 6.71 18.96 0.17
CA ILE A 280 7.49 18.47 1.32
C ILE A 280 7.43 19.48 2.46
N GLU A 281 7.68 20.76 2.17
CA GLU A 281 7.57 21.87 3.12
C GLU A 281 6.19 21.89 3.82
N GLU A 282 5.10 21.89 3.04
CA GLU A 282 3.72 21.86 3.56
C GLU A 282 3.49 20.67 4.52
N CYS A 283 4.02 19.48 4.20
CA CYS A 283 3.87 18.31 5.05
C CYS A 283 4.73 18.38 6.33
N LEU A 284 5.95 18.90 6.24
CA LEU A 284 6.83 19.08 7.38
C LEU A 284 6.27 20.10 8.38
N PHE A 285 5.68 21.20 7.89
CA PHE A 285 4.96 22.14 8.75
C PHE A 285 3.79 21.46 9.46
N LYS A 286 2.98 20.68 8.73
CA LYS A 286 1.86 19.93 9.32
C LYS A 286 2.30 18.91 10.37
N LEU A 287 3.47 18.29 10.23
CA LEU A 287 4.06 17.42 11.25
C LEU A 287 4.49 18.18 12.51
N ILE A 288 5.00 19.41 12.37
CA ILE A 288 5.34 20.27 13.52
C ILE A 288 4.05 20.73 14.22
N GLU A 289 3.06 21.17 13.46
CA GLU A 289 1.78 21.69 13.97
C GLU A 289 0.96 20.63 14.69
N SER A 290 1.09 19.35 14.34
CA SER A 290 0.41 18.25 15.04
C SER A 290 0.87 18.09 16.48
N LYS A 291 2.07 18.59 16.84
CA LYS A 291 2.72 18.45 18.15
C LYS A 291 3.04 17.01 18.56
N GLU A 292 2.88 16.05 17.65
CA GLU A 292 3.23 14.65 17.89
C GLU A 292 4.75 14.43 17.83
N ILE A 293 5.44 15.23 17.02
CA ILE A 293 6.91 15.36 17.08
C ILE A 293 7.26 16.43 18.10
N SER A 294 7.49 16.04 19.35
CA SER A 294 7.79 16.98 20.44
C SER A 294 9.26 17.06 20.85
N GLU A 295 10.10 16.19 20.32
CA GLU A 295 11.53 16.21 20.63
C GLU A 295 12.19 17.44 19.98
N ILE A 296 12.79 18.31 20.79
CA ILE A 296 13.43 19.55 20.34
C ILE A 296 14.49 19.27 19.25
N VAL A 297 15.21 18.16 19.36
CA VAL A 297 16.24 17.75 18.39
C VAL A 297 15.61 17.49 17.02
N GLU A 298 14.44 16.84 16.99
CA GLU A 298 13.75 16.49 15.75
C GLU A 298 13.09 17.71 15.10
N ILE A 299 12.51 18.61 15.91
CA ILE A 299 11.98 19.90 15.42
C ILE A 299 13.10 20.72 14.77
N LYS A 300 14.24 20.86 15.45
CA LYS A 300 15.40 21.59 14.91
C LYS A 300 15.91 20.99 13.60
N LYS A 301 15.92 19.66 13.47
CA LYS A 301 16.29 18.97 12.23
C LYS A 301 15.37 19.37 11.08
N ILE A 302 14.07 19.44 11.33
CA ILE A 302 13.09 19.89 10.34
C ILE A 302 13.28 21.38 10.01
N GLU A 303 13.44 22.25 11.01
CA GLU A 303 13.63 23.70 10.80
C GLU A 303 14.88 24.01 9.95
N VAL A 304 16.00 23.33 10.22
CA VAL A 304 17.24 23.47 9.42
C VAL A 304 17.01 23.04 7.97
N PHE A 305 16.24 21.98 7.76
CA PHE A 305 15.92 21.50 6.42
C PHE A 305 14.97 22.44 5.68
N LEU A 306 13.93 22.94 6.34
CA LEU A 306 12.99 23.92 5.78
C LEU A 306 13.70 25.18 5.29
N LYS A 307 14.67 25.69 6.06
CA LYS A 307 15.48 26.85 5.63
C LYS A 307 16.20 26.60 4.29
N ARG A 308 16.70 25.38 4.07
CA ARG A 308 17.36 25.01 2.80
C ARG A 308 16.37 24.93 1.65
N ILE A 309 15.13 24.50 1.92
CA ILE A 309 14.04 24.54 0.94
C ILE A 309 13.72 26.01 0.58
N ASP A 310 13.57 26.88 1.57
CA ASP A 310 13.30 28.31 1.36
C ASP A 310 14.37 28.97 0.49
N ASP A 311 15.64 28.74 0.82
CA ASP A 311 16.77 29.27 0.06
C ASP A 311 16.72 28.77 -1.40
N ALA A 312 16.34 27.52 -1.64
CA ALA A 312 16.24 26.94 -2.98
C ALA A 312 15.02 27.42 -3.79
N ILE A 313 13.88 27.68 -3.14
CA ILE A 313 12.67 28.18 -3.79
C ILE A 313 12.79 29.66 -4.16
N GLN A 314 13.61 30.43 -3.43
CA GLN A 314 13.82 31.86 -3.68
C GLN A 314 14.84 32.16 -4.79
N MET A 315 15.58 31.17 -5.29
CA MET A 315 16.58 31.28 -6.37
C MET A 315 15.98 31.09 -7.76
#